data_AF-A0A373A1I1-F1
#
_entry.id   AF-A0A373A1I1-F1
#
_cell.length_a   1.000
_cell.length_b   1.000
_cell.length_c   1.000
_cell.angle_alpha   90.00
_cell.angle_beta   90.00
_cell.angle_gamma   90.00
#
_symmetry.space_group_name_H-M   'P 1'
#
loop_
_entity.id
_entity.type
_entity.pdbx_description
1 polymer ?
#
loop_
_entity_poly.entity_id
_entity_poly.type
_entity_poly.pdbx_seq_one_letter_code
_entity_poly.pdbx_strand_id
1 'polypeptide(L)' 'MSAEVGWFKSSYSDDNGGACVEVASSPSTIHIRDSKDKAGPTLTFSPEAWSAFVAFASEAQAARAE' A
#
# COMPACT_ATOMS: atom_id res chain seq x y z
N MET A 1 2.28 25.38 2.35
CA MET A 1 1.30 24.38 2.82
C MET A 1 1.32 23.26 1.80
N SER A 2 2.18 22.27 2.02
CA SER A 2 2.29 21.11 1.13
C SER A 2 1.00 20.32 1.26
N ALA A 3 0.32 20.07 0.14
CA ALA A 3 -0.83 19.17 0.13
C ALA A 3 -0.36 17.84 0.69
N GLU A 4 -0.76 17.53 1.93
CA GLU A 4 -0.52 16.23 2.54
C GLU A 4 -1.29 15.22 1.70
N VAL A 5 -0.58 14.59 0.78
CA VAL A 5 -0.98 13.33 0.16
C VAL A 5 -1.43 12.44 1.32
N GLY A 6 -2.71 12.08 1.36
CA GLY A 6 -3.35 11.40 2.49
C GLY A 6 -2.83 9.98 2.66
N TRP A 7 -1.63 9.83 3.22
CA TRP A 7 -1.00 8.54 3.47
C TRP A 7 -1.75 7.78 4.56
N PHE A 8 -2.19 6.57 4.23
CA PHE A 8 -2.81 5.62 5.12
C PHE A 8 -1.84 4.49 5.42
N LYS A 9 -1.49 4.31 6.70
CA LYS A 9 -0.69 3.16 7.15
C LYS A 9 -1.61 1.94 7.31
N SER A 10 -1.19 0.79 6.79
CA SER A 10 -1.94 -0.46 6.96
C SER A 10 -2.05 -0.83 8.45
N SER A 11 -3.21 -1.34 8.85
CA SER A 11 -3.45 -1.89 10.20
C SER A 11 -2.71 -3.21 10.45
N TYR A 12 -2.18 -3.85 9.39
CA TYR A 12 -1.35 -5.04 9.48
C TYR A 12 0.15 -4.71 9.62
N SER A 13 0.49 -3.41 9.72
CA SER A 13 1.85 -2.92 9.95
C SER A 13 2.14 -2.83 11.46
N ASP A 14 2.44 -3.99 12.06
CA ASP A 14 2.93 -4.10 13.44
C ASP A 14 4.46 -4.26 13.50
N ASP A 15 5.07 -3.79 14.59
CA ASP A 15 6.51 -3.86 14.84
C ASP A 15 7.04 -5.30 14.97
N ASN A 16 6.16 -6.28 15.17
CA ASN A 16 6.52 -7.69 15.37
C ASN A 16 6.64 -8.51 14.06
N GLY A 17 6.96 -7.85 12.94
CA GLY A 17 7.17 -8.49 11.63
C GLY A 17 6.03 -8.35 10.63
N GLY A 18 5.07 -7.45 10.88
CA GLY A 18 4.01 -7.14 9.92
C GLY A 18 4.53 -6.35 8.71
N ALA A 19 3.85 -6.47 7.57
CA ALA A 19 4.20 -5.73 6.36
C ALA A 19 4.00 -4.21 6.59
N CYS A 20 5.10 -3.46 6.64
CA CYS A 20 5.13 -2.04 6.97
C CYS A 20 4.89 -1.18 5.72
N VAL A 21 3.62 -0.97 5.36
CA VAL A 21 3.26 -0.26 4.13
C VAL A 21 2.36 0.94 4.41
N GLU A 22 2.64 2.06 3.76
CA GLU A 22 1.76 3.23 3.66
C GLU A 22 1.29 3.38 2.20
N VAL A 23 0.00 3.68 2.01
CA VAL A 23 -0.61 3.89 0.70
C VAL A 23 -1.23 5.28 0.65
N ALA A 24 -1.08 5.98 -0.45
CA ALA A 24 -1.84 7.19 -0.71
C ALA A 24 -2.50 7.16 -2.09
N SER A 25 -3.79 7.47 -2.11
CA SER A 25 -4.55 7.60 -3.34
C SER A 25 -4.54 9.05 -3.82
N SER A 26 -4.27 9.21 -5.11
CA SER A 26 -4.53 10.43 -5.87
C SER A 26 -5.46 10.09 -7.04
N PRO A 27 -6.09 11.08 -7.70
CA PRO A 27 -7.06 10.81 -8.76
C PRO A 27 -6.54 9.93 -9.91
N SER A 28 -5.23 9.97 -10.20
CA SER A 28 -4.61 9.25 -11.32
C SER A 28 -3.55 8.23 -10.91
N THR A 29 -3.12 8.23 -9.64
CA THR A 29 -1.96 7.46 -9.20
C THR A 29 -2.15 6.97 -7.78
N ILE A 30 -1.83 5.70 -7.56
CA ILE A 30 -1.69 5.12 -6.23
C ILE A 30 -0.21 5.07 -5.89
N HIS A 31 0.14 5.64 -4.74
CA HIS A 31 1.50 5.67 -4.22
C HIS A 31 1.62 4.67 -3.08
N ILE A 32 2.72 3.92 -3.06
CA ILE A 32 3.01 2.94 -2.01
C ILE A 32 4.45 3.13 -1.57
N ARG A 33 4.67 3.16 -0.27
CA ARG A 33 6.02 3.19 0.29
C ARG A 33 6.13 2.32 1.54
N ASP A 34 7.37 2.06 1.91
CA ASP A 34 7.69 1.46 3.18
C ASP A 34 7.42 2.46 4.32
N SER A 35 6.66 2.03 5.33
CA SER A 35 6.30 2.89 6.46
C SER A 35 7.49 3.21 7.37
N LYS A 36 8.52 2.36 7.37
CA LYS A 36 9.76 2.48 8.18
C LYS A 36 10.83 3.27 7.44
N ASP A 37 10.82 3.27 6.11
CA ASP A 37 11.70 4.09 5.26
C ASP A 37 10.90 5.08 4.39
N LYS A 38 10.47 6.18 5.00
CA LYS A 38 9.71 7.25 4.32
C LYS A 38 10.53 8.06 3.31
N ALA A 39 11.86 7.98 3.37
CA ALA A 39 12.77 8.64 2.44
C ALA A 39 13.17 7.74 1.26
N GLY A 40 12.84 6.46 1.34
CA GLY A 40 13.07 5.47 0.30
C GLY A 40 12.17 5.63 -0.93
N PRO A 41 12.34 4.74 -1.92
CA PRO A 41 11.59 4.79 -3.17
C PRO A 41 10.09 4.56 -2.95
N THR A 42 9.27 5.34 -3.66
CA THR A 42 7.81 5.19 -3.70
C THR A 42 7.42 4.48 -4.98
N LEU A 43 6.70 3.36 -4.87
CA LEU A 43 6.10 2.68 -6.01
C LEU A 43 4.82 3.42 -6.44
N THR A 44 4.60 3.52 -7.74
CA THR A 44 3.44 4.20 -8.32
C THR A 44 2.69 3.31 -9.30
N PHE A 45 1.37 3.30 -9.19
CA PHE A 45 0.49 2.49 -10.01
C PHE A 45 -0.68 3.33 -10.52
N SER A 46 -1.27 2.93 -11.64
CA SER A 46 -2.60 3.44 -12.01
C SER A 46 -3.66 2.86 -11.06
N PRO A 47 -4.80 3.54 -10.84
CA PRO A 47 -5.89 3.03 -10.01
C PRO A 47 -6.42 1.67 -10.48
N GLU A 48 -6.45 1.45 -11.80
CA GLU A 48 -6.90 0.19 -12.39
C GLU A 48 -5.94 -0.97 -12.09
N ALA A 49 -4.63 -0.76 -12.31
CA ALA A 49 -3.62 -1.77 -12.01
C ALA A 49 -3.58 -2.10 -10.50
N TRP A 50 -3.73 -1.08 -9.66
CA TRP A 50 -3.79 -1.27 -8.21
C TRP A 50 -5.01 -2.11 -7.80
N SER A 51 -6.18 -1.82 -8.37
CA SER A 51 -7.41 -2.56 -8.07
C SER A 51 -7.30 -4.03 -8.47
N ALA A 52 -6.75 -4.31 -9.66
CA ALA A 52 -6.50 -5.68 -10.12
C ALA A 52 -5.50 -6.43 -9.22
N PHE A 53 -4.43 -5.75 -8.78
CA PHE A 53 -3.46 -6.32 -7.86
C PHE A 53 -4.07 -6.68 -6.50
N VAL A 54 -4.87 -5.78 -5.91
CA VAL A 54 -5.50 -6.01 -4.61
C VAL A 54 -6.49 -7.18 -4.66
N ALA A 55 -7.28 -7.29 -5.74
CA ALA A 55 -8.18 -8.41 -5.95
C ALA A 55 -7.40 -9.74 -5.94
N PHE A 56 -6.38 -9.86 -6.80
CA PHE A 56 -5.51 -11.04 -6.87
C PHE A 56 -4.86 -11.36 -5.51
N ALA A 57 -4.31 -10.36 -4.83
CA ALA A 57 -3.64 -10.55 -3.56
C ALA A 57 -4.60 -11.07 -2.47
N SER A 58 -5.85 -10.59 -2.45
CA SER A 58 -6.86 -11.04 -1.48
C SER A 58 -7.24 -12.52 -1.67
N GLU A 59 -7.41 -12.96 -2.92
CA GLU A 59 -7.67 -14.36 -3.26
C GLU A 59 -6.49 -15.26 -2.88
N ALA A 60 -5.27 -14.81 -3.19
CA ALA A 60 -4.06 -15.52 -2.83
C ALA A 60 -3.83 -15.62 -1.30
N GLN A 61 -4.27 -14.63 -0.53
CA GLN A 61 -4.25 -14.70 0.94
C GLN A 61 -5.27 -15.73 1.46
N ALA A 62 -6.49 -15.73 0.92
CA ALA A 62 -7.52 -16.69 1.31
C ALA A 62 -7.06 -18.14 1.07
N ALA A 63 -6.51 -18.43 -0.10
CA ALA A 63 -6.00 -19.76 -0.45
C ALA A 63 -4.81 -20.24 0.41
N ARG A 64 -4.11 -19.34 1.11
CA ARG A 64 -3.00 -19.68 2.03
C ARG A 64 -3.45 -19.93 3.46
N ALA A 65 -4.68 -19.56 3.79
CA ALA A 65 -5.25 -19.77 5.12
C ALA A 65 -5.92 -21.15 5.26
N GLU A 66 -6.08 -21.87 4.15
CA GLU A 66 -6.52 -23.28 4.07
C GLU A 66 -5.35 -24.25 4.17
#